data_AF-W1DIS1-F1
#
_entry.id   AF-W1DIS1-F1
#
_cell.length_a   1.000
_cell.length_b   1.000
_cell.length_c   1.000
_cell.angle_alpha   90.00
_cell.angle_beta   90.00
_cell.angle_gamma   90.00
#
_symmetry.space_group_name_H-M   'P 1'
#
loop_
_entity.id
_entity.type
_entity.pdbx_description
1 polymer ?
#
loop_
_entity_poly.entity_id
_entity_poly.type
_entity_poly.pdbx_seq_one_letter_code
_entity_poly.pdbx_strand_id
1 'polypeptide(L)'
;MKAAVKAGLGVTARPVEMMSPDLRVAGISEGLPALPDTRYVVSCNPRTVSELPQAIFQSLSQEIHPWETGTALTPEEGGNTLVL
;
A
#
# COMPACT_ATOMS: atom_id res chain seq x y z
N MET A 1 14.24 -9.74 -0.53
CA MET A 1 14.51 -8.30 -0.78
C MET A 1 14.63 -7.46 0.50
N LYS A 2 13.74 -7.60 1.51
CA LYS A 2 13.78 -6.82 2.77
C LYS A 2 15.17 -6.75 3.45
N ALA A 3 15.94 -7.85 3.45
CA ALA A 3 17.29 -7.90 4.04
C ALA A 3 18.30 -6.92 3.40
N ALA A 4 18.26 -6.74 2.08
CA ALA A 4 19.18 -5.85 1.37
C ALA A 4 18.88 -4.36 1.65
N VAL A 5 17.60 -4.01 1.76
CA VAL A 5 17.17 -2.64 2.11
C VAL A 5 17.53 -2.32 3.56
N LYS A 6 17.38 -3.28 4.48
CA LYS A 6 17.85 -3.14 5.87
C LYS A 6 19.37 -3.00 5.97
N ALA A 7 20.11 -3.64 5.06
CA ALA A 7 21.57 -3.53 4.97
C ALA A 7 22.05 -2.23 4.27
N GLY A 8 21.15 -1.30 3.93
CA GLY A 8 21.49 -0.03 3.29
C GLY A 8 21.89 -0.16 1.81
N LEU A 9 21.64 -1.31 1.18
CA LEU A 9 22.10 -1.61 -0.18
C LEU A 9 21.23 -0.96 -1.28
N GLY A 10 20.18 -0.22 -0.91
CA GLY A 10 19.32 0.51 -1.84
C GLY A 10 17.95 0.88 -1.27
N VAL A 11 17.12 1.49 -2.11
CA VAL A 11 15.73 1.88 -1.83
C VAL A 11 14.75 0.96 -2.55
N THR A 12 13.53 0.80 -2.02
CA THR A 12 12.49 -0.03 -2.63
C THR A 12 11.14 0.67 -2.56
N ALA A 13 10.38 0.64 -3.66
CA ALA A 13 8.99 1.04 -3.70
C ALA A 13 8.14 -0.06 -3.06
N ARG A 14 7.42 0.27 -1.98
CA ARG A 14 6.55 -0.69 -1.29
C ARG A 14 5.25 -0.02 -0.85
N PRO A 15 4.16 -0.79 -0.70
CA PRO A 15 2.94 -0.31 -0.08
C PRO A 15 3.16 0.12 1.38
N VAL A 16 2.38 1.08 1.85
CA VAL A 16 2.50 1.66 3.20
C VAL A 16 2.26 0.61 4.29
N GLU A 17 1.41 -0.39 4.03
CA GLU A 17 1.12 -1.49 4.95
C GLU A 17 2.35 -2.39 5.19
N MET A 18 3.38 -2.26 4.35
CA MET A 18 4.65 -2.99 4.44
C MET A 18 5.78 -2.17 5.08
N MET A 19 5.45 -1.03 5.69
CA MET A 19 6.39 -0.23 6.46
C MET A 19 6.77 -0.96 7.76
N SER A 20 8.01 -0.77 8.19
CA SER A 20 8.53 -1.35 9.44
C SER A 20 9.33 -0.26 10.14
N PRO A 21 9.38 -0.24 11.49
CA PRO A 21 10.04 0.83 12.25
C PRO A 21 11.52 1.00 11.89
N ASP A 22 12.18 -0.07 11.43
CA ASP A 22 13.60 -0.06 11.04
C ASP A 22 13.90 0.68 9.71
N LEU A 23 12.89 1.25 9.03
CA LEU A 23 13.01 1.73 7.65
C LEU A 23 12.41 3.13 7.51
N ARG A 24 13.17 4.06 6.90
CA ARG A 24 12.71 5.43 6.62
C ARG A 24 11.99 5.54 5.27
N VAL A 25 11.07 6.49 5.14
CA VAL A 25 10.46 6.86 3.86
C VAL A 25 11.36 7.86 3.16
N ALA A 26 11.70 7.61 1.91
CA ALA A 26 12.34 8.57 1.03
C ALA A 26 11.29 9.10 0.05
N GLY A 27 11.17 10.42 -0.04
CA GLY A 27 10.16 11.11 -0.83
C GLY A 27 10.78 12.17 -1.75
N ILE A 28 9.97 13.16 -2.10
CA ILE A 28 10.34 14.23 -3.04
C ILE A 28 11.58 15.00 -2.59
N SER A 29 11.74 15.24 -1.28
CA SER A 29 12.90 15.91 -0.68
C SER A 29 14.23 15.19 -0.94
N GLU A 30 14.19 13.89 -1.20
CA GLU A 30 15.36 13.06 -1.52
C GLU A 30 15.53 12.86 -3.04
N GLY A 31 14.77 13.59 -3.87
CA GLY A 31 14.82 13.53 -5.33
C GLY A 31 14.08 12.32 -5.95
N LEU A 32 13.27 11.60 -5.17
CA LEU A 32 12.51 10.45 -5.67
C LEU A 32 11.13 10.89 -6.20
N PRO A 33 10.68 10.33 -7.34
CA PRO A 33 9.36 10.65 -7.88
C PRO A 33 8.24 10.08 -7.00
N ALA A 34 7.07 10.72 -7.06
CA ALA A 34 5.87 10.18 -6.43
C ALA A 34 5.51 8.82 -7.04
N LEU A 35 5.13 7.87 -6.18
CA LEU A 35 4.65 6.56 -6.60
C LEU A 35 3.12 6.58 -6.72
N PRO A 36 2.54 5.85 -7.68
CA PRO A 36 1.09 5.69 -7.74
C PRO A 36 0.59 4.87 -6.55
N ASP A 37 -0.70 5.01 -6.24
CA ASP A 37 -1.35 4.24 -5.19
C ASP A 37 -1.27 2.73 -5.45
N THR A 38 -1.05 1.95 -4.40
CA THR A 38 -1.06 0.48 -4.48
C THR A 38 -2.50 -0.02 -4.55
N ARG A 39 -2.82 -0.83 -5.56
CA ARG A 39 -4.13 -1.49 -5.69
C ARG A 39 -4.01 -2.98 -5.39
N TYR A 40 -4.67 -3.41 -4.31
CA TYR A 40 -4.87 -4.82 -4.02
C TYR A 40 -6.13 -5.31 -4.72
N VAL A 41 -5.99 -6.33 -5.57
CA VAL A 41 -7.12 -6.95 -6.27
C VAL A 41 -7.25 -8.40 -5.84
N VAL A 42 -8.47 -8.80 -5.50
CA VAL A 42 -8.81 -10.22 -5.37
C VAL A 42 -9.03 -10.75 -6.78
N SER A 43 -8.53 -11.94 -7.08
CA SER A 43 -8.70 -12.58 -8.40
C SER A 43 -9.18 -14.01 -8.21
N CYS A 44 -10.16 -14.42 -9.01
CA CYS A 44 -10.63 -15.80 -9.05
C CYS A 44 -10.39 -16.39 -10.44
N ASN A 45 -9.96 -17.65 -10.48
CA ASN A 45 -9.79 -18.36 -11.75
C ASN A 45 -11.17 -18.68 -12.34
N PRO A 46 -11.50 -18.22 -13.57
CA PRO A 46 -12.81 -18.44 -14.18
C PRO A 46 -13.10 -19.91 -14.50
N ARG A 47 -12.09 -20.78 -14.44
CA ARG A 47 -12.22 -22.24 -14.64
C ARG A 47 -12.34 -23.02 -13.33
N THR A 48 -12.37 -22.36 -12.19
CA THR A 48 -12.59 -23.02 -10.90
C THR A 48 -13.98 -23.65 -10.88
N VAL A 49 -14.04 -24.96 -10.61
CA VAL A 49 -15.29 -25.72 -10.50
C VAL A 49 -15.89 -25.62 -9.08
N SER A 50 -15.08 -25.22 -8.10
CA SER A 50 -15.52 -25.06 -6.72
C SER A 50 -16.35 -23.79 -6.56
N GLU A 51 -17.59 -23.96 -6.08
CA GLU A 51 -18.50 -22.84 -5.84
C GLU A 51 -18.04 -21.93 -4.70
N LEU A 52 -17.30 -22.45 -3.71
CA LEU A 52 -16.90 -21.70 -2.52
C LEU A 52 -15.95 -20.51 -2.83
N PRO A 53 -14.81 -20.68 -3.55
CA PRO A 53 -13.99 -19.56 -3.97
C PRO A 53 -14.74 -18.54 -4.83
N GLN A 54 -15.69 -19.01 -5.65
CA GLN A 54 -16.49 -18.14 -6.51
C GLN A 54 -17.49 -17.31 -5.70
N ALA A 55 -18.14 -17.90 -4.71
CA ALA A 55 -19.02 -17.20 -3.78
C ALA A 55 -18.25 -16.17 -2.95
N ILE A 56 -17.07 -16.52 -2.42
CA ILE A 56 -16.21 -15.58 -1.68
C ILE A 56 -15.78 -14.41 -2.57
N PHE A 57 -15.35 -14.70 -3.80
CA PHE A 57 -14.96 -13.67 -4.77
C PHE A 57 -16.12 -12.72 -5.10
N GLN A 58 -17.32 -13.26 -5.31
CA GLN A 58 -18.52 -12.46 -5.57
C GLN A 58 -18.85 -11.55 -4.39
N SER A 59 -18.88 -12.08 -3.16
CA SER A 59 -19.14 -11.28 -1.96
C SER A 59 -18.13 -10.15 -1.79
N LEU A 60 -16.83 -10.44 -1.90
CA LEU A 60 -15.77 -9.42 -1.78
C LEU A 60 -15.85 -8.38 -2.90
N SER A 61 -16.25 -8.78 -4.12
CA SER A 61 -16.36 -7.84 -5.24
C SER A 61 -17.54 -6.87 -5.11
N GLN A 62 -18.57 -7.19 -4.32
CA GLN A 62 -19.70 -6.30 -4.06
C GLN A 62 -19.40 -5.26 -2.97
N GLU A 63 -18.51 -5.59 -2.04
CA GLU A 63 -18.23 -4.78 -0.84
C GLU A 63 -17.08 -3.78 -1.04
N ILE A 64 -16.25 -3.96 -2.08
CA ILE A 64 -14.96 -3.27 -2.22
C ILE A 64 -15.04 -2.16 -3.28
N HIS A 65 -15.45 -0.95 -2.86
CA HIS A 65 -15.05 0.33 -3.47
C HIS A 65 -14.20 1.21 -2.50
N PRO A 66 -13.16 0.69 -1.81
CA PRO A 66 -12.41 1.43 -0.80
C PRO A 66 -11.56 2.57 -1.39
N TRP A 67 -11.33 2.56 -2.71
CA TRP A 67 -10.50 3.55 -3.40
C TRP A 67 -11.23 4.87 -3.68
N GLU A 68 -12.56 4.94 -3.51
CA GLU A 68 -13.30 6.21 -3.48
C GLU A 68 -13.12 6.95 -2.13
N THR A 69 -12.70 6.25 -1.07
CA THR A 69 -12.57 6.79 0.30
C THR A 69 -11.20 7.44 0.56
N GLY A 70 -10.27 7.38 -0.39
CA GLY A 70 -8.84 7.66 -0.17
C GLY A 70 -8.33 9.06 -0.51
N THR A 71 -9.17 10.02 -0.92
CA THR A 71 -8.68 11.36 -1.33
C THR A 71 -8.23 12.26 -0.18
N ALA A 72 -8.17 11.77 1.07
CA ALA A 72 -8.04 12.62 2.26
C ALA A 72 -6.81 12.35 3.16
N LEU A 73 -5.76 11.64 2.72
CA LEU A 73 -4.59 11.41 3.58
C LEU A 73 -3.26 11.74 2.88
N THR A 74 -3.06 13.04 2.64
CA THR A 74 -1.72 13.63 2.80
C THR A 74 -1.86 14.97 3.54
N PRO A 75 -1.53 15.06 4.84
CA PRO A 75 -0.85 16.23 5.34
C PRO A 75 0.63 16.02 5.04
N GLU A 76 1.07 16.55 3.92
CA GLU A 76 2.48 16.92 3.71
C GLU A 76 2.83 18.04 4.71
N GLU A 77 2.90 17.74 5.99
CA GLU A 77 3.44 18.68 6.97
C GLU A 77 4.15 17.92 8.09
N GLY A 78 5.39 17.52 7.79
CA GLY A 78 6.43 17.39 8.79
C GLY A 78 6.77 18.78 9.35
N GLY A 79 5.88 19.31 10.18
CA GLY A 79 6.06 20.53 10.96
C GLY A 79 6.07 20.15 12.44
N ASN A 80 7.26 20.12 13.02
CA ASN A 80 7.48 20.10 14.45
C ASN A 80 6.75 21.26 15.15
N THR A 81 5.64 21.00 15.84
CA THR A 81 5.13 21.91 16.87
C THR A 81 4.40 21.11 17.94
N LEU A 82 5.09 20.93 19.06
CA LEU A 82 4.46 20.64 20.36
C LEU A 82 3.60 21.85 20.73
N VAL A 83 2.30 21.66 20.90
CA VAL A 83 1.51 22.49 21.83
C VAL A 83 0.57 21.57 22.59
N LEU A 84 0.48 21.91 23.88
CA LEU A 84 -0.15 21.26 25.03
C LEU A 84 -1.63 20.88 24.83
#